data_AF-A0A7S0NCV6-F1
#
_entry.id   AF-A0A7S0NCV6-F1
#
_cell.length_a   1.000
_cell.length_b   1.000
_cell.length_c   1.000
_cell.angle_alpha   90.00
_cell.angle_beta   90.00
_cell.angle_gamma   90.00
#
_symmetry.space_group_name_H-M   'P 1'
#
loop_
_entity.id
_entity.type
_entity.pdbx_description
1 polymer ?
#
loop_
_entity_poly.entity_id
_entity_poly.type
_entity_poly.pdbx_seq_one_letter_code
_entity_poly.pdbx_strand_id
1 'polypeptide(L)'
;GQPSEQMQRAVYCLRALRMLRLLASVERFNAIFRHFVRLLPAFSALFGALWALFYVYAQLGIVIFGGRIRTDMAGQPNVAYALNNFNDFGSALVTLFELLVVNNWNVIMCEAVAVSNDWARVYFISWFILAVMVMSNLIVAHILDGILIEEETPLDGPAVVPGRAGLGEEREAPIISLRASTASVSQPRTQQVAPD
;
A
#
# COMPACT_ATOMS: atom_id res chain seq x y z
N GLY A 1 31.09 -2.79 33.44
CA GLY A 1 31.69 -2.10 32.28
C GLY A 1 30.72 -2.19 31.12
N GLN A 2 30.00 -1.10 30.82
CA GLN A 2 28.94 -1.05 29.80
C GLN A 2 29.08 0.05 28.71
N PRO A 3 29.94 1.10 28.81
CA PRO A 3 29.94 2.15 27.79
C PRO A 3 30.62 1.74 26.46
N SER A 4 31.57 0.79 26.49
CA SER A 4 32.29 0.35 25.28
C SER A 4 31.43 -0.47 24.32
N GLU A 5 30.52 -1.31 24.80
CA GLU A 5 29.63 -2.11 23.94
C GLU A 5 28.59 -1.25 23.22
N GLN A 6 28.02 -0.25 23.91
CA GLN A 6 27.08 0.68 23.29
C GLN A 6 27.79 1.53 22.23
N MET A 7 29.02 1.98 22.51
CA MET A 7 29.85 2.71 21.55
C MET A 7 30.15 1.85 20.31
N GLN A 8 30.48 0.58 20.49
CA GLN A 8 30.74 -0.35 19.38
C GLN A 8 29.49 -0.57 18.52
N ARG A 9 28.33 -0.81 19.13
CA ARG A 9 27.04 -0.94 18.41
C ARG A 9 26.70 0.34 17.65
N ALA A 10 26.89 1.50 18.27
CA ALA A 10 26.68 2.80 17.62
C ALA A 10 27.61 2.99 16.41
N VAL A 11 28.89 2.61 16.51
CA VAL A 11 29.83 2.67 15.37
C VAL A 11 29.40 1.73 14.24
N TYR A 12 28.92 0.52 14.53
CA TYR A 12 28.39 -0.38 13.51
C TYR A 12 27.10 0.15 12.86
N CYS A 13 26.16 0.68 13.64
CA CYS A 13 24.94 1.31 13.13
C CYS A 13 25.25 2.55 12.28
N LEU A 14 26.22 3.39 12.69
CA LEU A 14 26.66 4.56 11.93
C LEU A 14 27.34 4.17 10.62
N ARG A 15 28.13 3.08 10.62
CA ARG A 15 28.69 2.51 9.39
C ARG A 15 27.60 1.99 8.46
N ALA A 16 26.63 1.24 8.98
CA ALA A 16 25.50 0.75 8.20
C ALA A 16 24.66 1.90 7.62
N LEU A 17 24.39 2.94 8.41
CA LEU A 17 23.68 4.14 7.96
C LEU A 17 24.47 4.89 6.89
N ARG A 18 25.80 4.97 7.01
CA ARG A 18 26.68 5.56 5.99
C ARG A 18 26.61 4.76 4.69
N MET A 19 26.62 3.43 4.76
CA MET A 19 26.45 2.56 3.58
C MET A 19 25.07 2.74 2.94
N LEU A 20 24.01 2.84 3.75
CA LEU A 20 22.66 3.12 3.26
C LEU A 20 22.55 4.49 2.57
N ARG A 21 23.24 5.52 3.11
CA ARG A 21 23.34 6.84 2.47
C ARG A 21 24.10 6.80 1.14
N LEU A 22 25.17 6.01 1.05
CA LEU A 22 25.90 5.77 -0.21
C LEU A 22 25.01 5.08 -1.25
N LEU A 23 24.20 4.11 -0.82
CA LEU A 23 23.22 3.45 -1.68
C LEU A 23 22.13 4.44 -2.14
N ALA A 24 21.67 5.32 -1.26
CA ALA A 24 20.78 6.44 -1.59
C ALA A 24 21.42 7.55 -2.44
N SER A 25 22.74 7.53 -2.66
CA SER A 25 23.40 8.44 -3.62
C SER A 25 23.39 7.88 -5.04
N VAL A 26 23.05 6.60 -5.22
CA VAL A 26 22.99 5.95 -6.53
C VAL A 26 21.65 6.29 -7.18
N GLU A 27 21.68 6.96 -8.34
CA GLU A 27 20.47 7.37 -9.07
C GLU A 27 19.50 6.21 -9.35
N ARG A 28 20.04 5.02 -9.67
CA ARG A 28 19.25 3.79 -9.87
C ARG A 28 18.50 3.35 -8.62
N PHE A 29 19.11 3.43 -7.43
CA PHE A 29 18.44 3.08 -6.18
C PHE A 29 17.36 4.10 -5.82
N ASN A 30 17.62 5.40 -6.03
CA ASN A 30 16.63 6.44 -5.82
C ASN A 30 15.44 6.35 -6.78
N ALA A 31 15.65 5.88 -8.01
CA ALA A 31 14.55 5.58 -8.93
C ALA A 31 13.64 4.49 -8.35
N ILE A 32 14.21 3.35 -7.94
CA ILE A 32 13.48 2.23 -7.32
C ILE A 32 12.76 2.68 -6.03
N PHE A 33 13.46 3.39 -5.16
CA PHE A 33 12.88 3.88 -3.91
C PHE A 33 11.72 4.86 -4.16
N ARG A 34 11.81 5.71 -5.18
CA ARG A 34 10.72 6.60 -5.58
C ARG A 34 9.50 5.82 -6.08
N HIS A 35 9.71 4.74 -6.84
CA HIS A 35 8.62 3.85 -7.22
C HIS A 35 7.98 3.19 -6.00
N PHE A 36 8.80 2.65 -5.09
CA PHE A 36 8.32 2.08 -3.82
C PHE A 36 7.49 3.08 -3.01
N VAL A 37 7.96 4.32 -2.85
CA VAL A 37 7.22 5.37 -2.12
C VAL A 37 5.94 5.79 -2.85
N ARG A 38 5.89 5.71 -4.18
CA ARG A 38 4.65 5.96 -4.95
C ARG A 38 3.60 4.87 -4.77
N LEU A 39 3.99 3.67 -4.36
CA LEU A 39 3.06 2.57 -4.04
C LEU A 39 2.53 2.66 -2.61
N LEU A 40 3.22 3.35 -1.68
CA LEU A 40 2.77 3.50 -0.29
C LEU A 40 1.33 4.02 -0.12
N PRO A 41 0.84 5.02 -0.89
CA PRO A 41 -0.53 5.49 -0.78
C PRO A 41 -1.56 4.39 -1.06
N ALA A 42 -1.28 3.45 -1.98
CA ALA A 42 -2.17 2.34 -2.27
C ALA A 42 -2.36 1.45 -1.03
N PHE A 43 -1.28 1.17 -0.31
CA PHE A 43 -1.31 0.37 0.92
C PHE A 43 -1.77 1.15 2.17
N SER A 44 -1.81 2.48 2.12
CA SER A 44 -2.00 3.32 3.31
C SER A 44 -3.31 3.04 4.06
N ALA A 45 -4.40 2.79 3.33
CA ALA A 45 -5.69 2.45 3.91
C ALA A 45 -5.64 1.10 4.65
N LEU A 46 -4.99 0.09 4.05
CA LEU A 46 -4.82 -1.23 4.67
C LEU A 46 -3.91 -1.15 5.90
N PHE A 47 -2.77 -0.46 5.80
CA PHE A 47 -1.91 -0.26 6.96
C PHE A 47 -2.62 0.50 8.09
N GLY A 48 -3.45 1.49 7.76
CA GLY A 48 -4.28 2.20 8.73
C GLY A 48 -5.30 1.29 9.42
N ALA A 49 -5.98 0.43 8.66
CA ALA A 49 -6.91 -0.57 9.21
C ALA A 49 -6.20 -1.60 10.09
N LEU A 50 -5.02 -2.08 9.67
CA LEU A 50 -4.20 -3.01 10.45
C LEU A 50 -3.76 -2.35 11.76
N TRP A 51 -3.31 -1.10 11.69
CA TRP A 51 -2.89 -0.34 12.86
C TRP A 51 -4.05 -0.12 13.84
N ALA A 52 -5.25 0.19 13.35
CA ALA A 52 -6.44 0.30 14.18
C ALA A 52 -6.78 -1.03 14.87
N LEU A 53 -6.68 -2.16 14.15
CA LEU A 53 -6.87 -3.49 14.71
C LEU A 53 -5.83 -3.81 15.81
N PHE A 54 -4.56 -3.52 15.54
CA PHE A 54 -3.47 -3.62 16.52
C PHE A 54 -3.76 -2.80 17.78
N TYR A 55 -4.19 -1.55 17.61
CA TYR A 55 -4.49 -0.65 18.73
C TYR A 55 -5.61 -1.21 19.62
N VAL A 56 -6.72 -1.65 19.02
CA VAL A 56 -7.87 -2.21 19.75
C VAL A 56 -7.45 -3.47 20.51
N TYR A 57 -6.76 -4.40 19.84
CA TYR A 57 -6.32 -5.64 20.46
C TYR A 57 -5.24 -5.44 21.52
N ALA A 58 -4.34 -4.47 21.35
CA ALA A 58 -3.32 -4.14 22.34
C ALA A 58 -3.98 -3.64 23.63
N GLN A 59 -4.93 -2.70 23.52
CA GLN A 59 -5.67 -2.20 24.69
C GLN A 59 -6.50 -3.30 25.34
N LEU A 60 -7.22 -4.11 24.56
CA LEU A 60 -7.99 -5.23 25.08
C LEU A 60 -7.09 -6.25 25.80
N GLY A 61 -5.93 -6.56 25.22
CA GLY A 61 -4.94 -7.46 25.80
C GLY A 61 -4.37 -6.92 27.12
N ILE A 62 -4.08 -5.62 27.20
CA ILE A 62 -3.62 -4.98 28.44
C ILE A 62 -4.69 -5.07 29.53
N VAL A 63 -5.96 -4.82 29.20
CA VAL A 63 -7.06 -4.91 30.17
C VAL A 63 -7.22 -6.35 30.68
N ILE A 64 -7.12 -7.35 29.80
CA ILE A 64 -7.35 -8.75 30.17
C ILE A 64 -6.13 -9.39 30.85
N PHE A 65 -4.92 -9.12 30.36
CA PHE A 65 -3.70 -9.86 30.73
C PHE A 65 -2.64 -8.98 31.42
N GLY A 66 -2.86 -7.67 31.53
CA GLY A 66 -1.91 -6.73 32.12
C GLY A 66 -1.47 -7.14 33.53
N GLY A 67 -0.15 -7.19 33.73
CA GLY A 67 0.49 -7.54 35.00
C GLY A 67 0.53 -9.04 35.33
N ARG A 68 -0.05 -9.92 34.49
CA ARG A 68 -0.17 -11.35 34.78
C ARG A 68 0.97 -12.19 34.21
N ILE A 69 1.53 -11.79 33.07
CA ILE A 69 2.67 -12.46 32.42
C ILE A 69 3.96 -11.74 32.85
N ARG A 70 4.79 -12.37 33.69
CA ARG A 70 5.96 -11.75 34.33
C ARG A 70 7.18 -12.68 34.45
N THR A 71 8.37 -12.18 34.15
CA THR A 71 9.63 -12.95 34.23
C THR A 71 10.04 -13.42 35.64
N ASP A 72 9.46 -12.85 36.70
CA ASP A 72 9.92 -12.99 38.08
C ASP A 72 9.10 -13.96 38.95
N MET A 73 8.02 -14.54 38.41
CA MET A 73 7.23 -15.52 39.14
C MET A 73 7.82 -16.94 38.99
N ALA A 74 8.27 -17.51 40.11
CA ALA A 74 8.58 -18.92 40.21
C ALA A 74 7.30 -19.74 39.93
N GLY A 75 7.27 -20.45 38.79
CA GLY A 75 6.11 -21.25 38.36
C GLY A 75 5.54 -20.90 36.99
N GLN A 76 6.09 -19.92 36.27
CA GLN A 76 5.73 -19.76 34.86
C GLN A 76 6.29 -20.92 34.02
N PRO A 77 5.46 -21.58 33.19
CA PRO A 77 5.88 -22.75 32.44
C PRO A 77 7.03 -22.48 31.47
N ASN A 78 7.21 -21.22 31.02
CA ASN A 78 8.20 -20.93 30.00
C ASN A 78 8.76 -19.49 30.05
N VAL A 79 9.89 -19.32 30.75
CA VAL A 79 10.61 -18.02 30.87
C VAL A 79 10.97 -17.43 29.50
N ALA A 80 11.12 -18.28 28.48
CA ALA A 80 11.41 -17.85 27.11
C ALA A 80 10.34 -16.93 26.51
N TYR A 81 9.08 -17.06 26.95
CA TYR A 81 7.95 -16.27 26.44
C TYR A 81 7.51 -15.16 27.38
N ALA A 82 8.28 -14.87 28.43
CA ALA A 82 7.93 -13.82 29.38
C ALA A 82 8.03 -12.39 28.75
N LEU A 83 8.76 -12.25 27.63
CA LEU A 83 8.76 -11.04 26.81
C LEU A 83 7.45 -10.87 26.01
N ASN A 84 6.71 -11.96 25.78
CA ASN A 84 5.41 -11.96 25.11
C ASN A 84 4.29 -11.66 26.12
N ASN A 85 4.26 -10.42 26.60
CA ASN A 85 3.31 -9.97 27.61
C ASN A 85 2.50 -8.75 27.15
N PHE A 86 1.44 -8.45 27.92
CA PHE A 86 0.55 -7.30 27.70
C PHE A 86 0.63 -6.31 28.88
N ASN A 87 1.80 -6.15 29.50
CA ASN A 87 1.96 -5.28 30.67
C ASN A 87 1.97 -3.80 30.30
N ASP A 88 2.41 -3.48 29.09
CA ASP A 88 2.44 -2.14 28.53
C ASP A 88 2.12 -2.19 27.02
N PHE A 89 1.84 -1.03 26.43
CA PHE A 89 1.46 -0.92 25.02
C PHE A 89 2.56 -1.37 24.06
N GLY A 90 3.83 -1.10 24.36
CA GLY A 90 4.94 -1.52 23.51
C GLY A 90 5.09 -3.05 23.51
N SER A 91 5.10 -3.67 24.68
CA SER A 91 5.16 -5.13 24.82
C SER A 91 3.95 -5.82 24.19
N ALA A 92 2.76 -5.24 24.32
CA ALA A 92 1.55 -5.73 23.66
C ALA A 92 1.67 -5.69 22.13
N LEU A 93 2.21 -4.61 21.55
CA LEU A 93 2.44 -4.51 20.11
C LEU A 93 3.43 -5.55 19.60
N VAL A 94 4.54 -5.79 20.32
CA VAL A 94 5.53 -6.82 19.96
C VAL A 94 4.89 -8.20 20.00
N THR A 95 4.13 -8.50 21.06
CA THR A 95 3.42 -9.77 21.20
C THR A 95 2.39 -9.97 20.07
N LEU A 96 1.60 -8.95 19.75
CA LEU A 96 0.64 -9.00 18.65
C LEU A 96 1.33 -9.15 17.29
N PHE A 97 2.50 -8.54 17.10
CA PHE A 97 3.29 -8.73 15.88
C PHE A 97 3.76 -10.19 15.73
N GLU A 98 4.25 -10.81 16.81
CA GLU A 98 4.61 -12.24 16.80
C GLU A 98 3.40 -13.14 16.50
N LEU A 99 2.23 -12.80 17.05
CA LEU A 99 0.97 -13.47 16.75
C LEU A 99 0.52 -13.26 15.29
N LEU A 100 0.75 -12.06 14.72
CA LEU A 100 0.44 -11.75 13.32
C LEU A 100 1.26 -12.63 12.35
N VAL A 101 2.56 -12.83 12.63
CA VAL A 101 3.42 -13.71 11.82
C VAL A 101 3.25 -15.20 12.19
N VAL A 102 2.32 -15.52 13.09
CA VAL A 102 1.95 -16.89 13.48
C VAL A 102 3.12 -17.66 14.11
N ASN A 103 4.09 -16.95 14.68
CA ASN A 103 5.25 -17.58 15.29
C ASN A 103 4.93 -18.03 16.72
N ASN A 104 4.97 -19.35 16.98
CA ASN A 104 4.71 -19.95 18.31
C ASN A 104 3.43 -19.45 19.00
N TRP A 105 2.42 -19.03 18.23
CA TRP A 105 1.20 -18.41 18.75
C TRP A 105 0.41 -19.30 19.70
N ASN A 106 0.39 -20.62 19.45
CA ASN A 106 -0.25 -21.60 20.31
C ASN A 106 0.40 -21.64 21.70
N VAL A 107 1.73 -21.52 21.76
CA VAL A 107 2.48 -21.52 23.02
C VAL A 107 2.15 -20.26 23.79
N ILE A 108 2.21 -19.09 23.15
CA ILE A 108 1.84 -17.79 23.75
C ILE A 108 0.40 -17.82 24.29
N MET A 109 -0.54 -18.39 23.54
CA MET A 109 -1.93 -18.58 23.99
C MET A 109 -2.01 -19.48 25.23
N CYS A 110 -1.31 -20.62 25.22
CA CYS A 110 -1.31 -21.54 26.36
C CYS A 110 -0.73 -20.90 27.62
N GLU A 111 0.36 -20.13 27.50
CA GLU A 111 0.92 -19.37 28.62
C GLU A 111 -0.09 -18.34 29.17
N ALA A 112 -0.77 -17.62 28.27
CA ALA A 112 -1.80 -16.66 28.66
C ALA A 112 -3.00 -17.33 29.36
N VAL A 113 -3.43 -18.51 28.90
CA VAL A 113 -4.48 -19.31 29.55
C VAL A 113 -4.03 -19.78 30.94
N ALA A 114 -2.78 -20.23 31.07
CA ALA A 114 -2.24 -20.72 32.34
C ALA A 114 -2.23 -19.64 33.44
N VAL A 115 -2.05 -18.37 33.08
CA VAL A 115 -2.04 -17.24 34.04
C VAL A 115 -3.39 -16.51 34.14
N SER A 116 -4.40 -16.90 33.36
CA SER A 116 -5.72 -16.26 33.36
C SER A 116 -6.87 -17.27 33.47
N ASN A 117 -7.51 -17.63 32.37
CA ASN A 117 -8.60 -18.60 32.28
C ASN A 117 -8.73 -19.17 30.86
N ASP A 118 -9.54 -20.21 30.68
CA ASP A 118 -9.75 -20.83 29.36
C ASP A 118 -10.44 -19.90 28.33
N TRP A 119 -11.18 -18.88 28.78
CA TRP A 119 -11.79 -17.89 27.88
C TRP A 119 -10.75 -17.01 27.18
N ALA A 120 -9.51 -16.95 27.68
CA ALA A 120 -8.41 -16.29 27.00
C ALA A 120 -8.19 -16.83 25.58
N ARG A 121 -8.46 -18.12 25.33
CA ARG A 121 -8.35 -18.72 23.98
C ARG A 121 -9.17 -17.95 22.94
N VAL A 122 -10.33 -17.43 23.33
CA VAL A 122 -11.22 -16.67 22.43
C VAL A 122 -10.51 -15.41 21.90
N TYR A 123 -9.75 -14.71 22.75
CA TYR A 123 -8.98 -13.53 22.33
C TYR A 123 -7.92 -13.86 21.27
N PHE A 124 -7.17 -14.96 21.45
CA PHE A 124 -6.13 -15.35 20.49
C PHE A 124 -6.73 -15.91 19.19
N ILE A 125 -7.82 -16.67 19.27
CA ILE A 125 -8.52 -17.19 18.09
C ILE A 125 -9.16 -16.05 17.30
N SER A 126 -9.78 -15.06 17.95
CA SER A 126 -10.37 -13.91 17.28
C SER A 126 -9.31 -13.02 16.61
N TRP A 127 -8.15 -12.83 17.26
CA TRP A 127 -6.99 -12.19 16.64
C TRP A 127 -6.52 -12.94 15.39
N PHE A 128 -6.38 -14.25 15.48
CA PHE A 128 -5.94 -15.08 14.36
C PHE A 128 -6.91 -14.97 13.17
N ILE A 129 -8.22 -15.01 13.41
CA ILE A 129 -9.20 -14.86 12.33
C ILE A 129 -9.14 -13.44 11.72
N LEU A 130 -9.13 -12.38 12.54
CA LEU A 130 -9.21 -11.02 12.02
C LEU A 130 -7.89 -10.52 11.42
N ALA A 131 -6.77 -10.70 12.12
CA ALA A 131 -5.47 -10.18 11.71
C ALA A 131 -4.76 -11.12 10.73
N VAL A 132 -4.72 -12.42 11.02
CA VAL A 132 -3.98 -13.36 10.18
C VAL A 132 -4.81 -13.73 8.95
N MET A 133 -6.02 -14.26 9.14
CA MET A 133 -6.81 -14.74 8.01
C MET A 133 -7.38 -13.59 7.19
N VAL A 134 -8.20 -12.72 7.78
CA VAL A 134 -8.88 -11.66 7.02
C VAL A 134 -7.88 -10.62 6.54
N MET A 135 -7.10 -10.02 7.44
CA MET A 135 -6.26 -8.89 7.07
C MET A 135 -5.09 -9.27 6.15
N SER A 136 -4.42 -10.41 6.38
CA SER A 136 -3.37 -10.85 5.45
C SER A 136 -3.93 -11.21 4.08
N ASN A 137 -5.11 -11.83 4.01
CA ASN A 137 -5.74 -12.12 2.72
C ASN A 137 -6.17 -10.84 1.99
N LEU A 138 -6.59 -9.79 2.71
CA LEU A 138 -6.86 -8.47 2.11
C LEU A 138 -5.60 -7.82 1.55
N ILE A 139 -4.46 -7.96 2.24
CA ILE A 139 -3.17 -7.47 1.74
C ILE A 139 -2.77 -8.23 0.47
N VAL A 140 -2.86 -9.56 0.47
CA VAL A 140 -2.57 -10.38 -0.72
C VAL A 140 -3.49 -10.02 -1.88
N ALA A 141 -4.80 -9.89 -1.63
CA ALA A 141 -5.76 -9.47 -2.64
C ALA A 141 -5.40 -8.11 -3.24
N HIS A 142 -5.06 -7.13 -2.41
CA HIS A 142 -4.66 -5.80 -2.89
C HIS A 142 -3.35 -5.82 -3.69
N ILE A 143 -2.39 -6.66 -3.30
CA ILE A 143 -1.15 -6.85 -4.07
C ILE A 143 -1.48 -7.46 -5.43
N LEU A 144 -2.35 -8.47 -5.48
CA LEU A 144 -2.78 -9.10 -6.73
C LEU A 144 -3.51 -8.10 -7.64
N ASP A 145 -4.44 -7.31 -7.09
CA ASP A 145 -5.13 -6.25 -7.84
C ASP A 145 -4.13 -5.24 -8.43
N GLY A 146 -3.13 -4.84 -7.65
CA GLY A 146 -2.07 -3.94 -8.12
C GLY A 146 -1.27 -4.49 -9.29
N ILE A 147 -0.95 -5.80 -9.28
CA ILE A 147 -0.22 -6.48 -10.36
C ILE A 147 -1.10 -6.64 -11.61
N LEU A 148 -2.36 -7.04 -11.45
CA LEU A 148 -3.29 -7.26 -12.57
C LEU A 148 -3.59 -5.97 -13.34
N ILE A 149 -3.70 -4.83 -12.64
CA ILE A 149 -3.92 -3.53 -13.28
C ILE A 149 -2.73 -3.14 -14.18
N GLU A 150 -1.50 -3.56 -13.86
CA GLU A 150 -0.32 -3.31 -14.71
C GLU A 150 -0.33 -4.16 -15.98
N GLU A 151 -0.82 -5.41 -15.93
CA GLU A 151 -0.88 -6.33 -17.08
C GLU A 151 -1.93 -5.92 -18.13
N GLU A 152 -3.03 -5.27 -17.72
CA GLU A 152 -4.08 -4.82 -18.64
C GLU A 152 -3.71 -3.56 -19.44
N THR A 153 -2.52 -2.96 -19.26
CA THR A 153 -2.05 -1.87 -20.11
C THR A 153 -1.50 -2.40 -21.44
N PRO A 154 -2.25 -2.36 -22.56
CA PRO A 154 -1.80 -2.94 -23.81
C PRO A 154 -0.80 -1.97 -24.43
N LEU A 155 0.29 -2.51 -24.95
CA LEU A 155 1.30 -1.81 -25.75
C LEU A 155 0.76 -1.39 -27.14
N ASP A 156 -0.52 -1.00 -27.25
CA ASP A 156 -1.17 -0.57 -28.49
C ASP A 156 -1.67 0.86 -28.39
N GLY A 157 -0.72 1.78 -28.40
CA GLY A 157 -0.92 3.14 -28.86
C GLY A 157 0.40 3.61 -29.45
N PRO A 158 0.50 3.84 -30.77
CA PRO A 158 1.77 4.25 -31.35
C PRO A 158 2.21 5.53 -30.66
N ALA A 159 3.45 5.51 -30.14
CA ALA A 159 4.10 6.69 -29.61
C ALA A 159 4.06 7.77 -30.70
N VAL A 160 3.17 8.74 -30.55
CA VAL A 160 3.25 10.00 -31.30
C VAL A 160 4.52 10.67 -30.79
N VAL A 161 5.63 10.43 -31.50
CA VAL A 161 6.89 11.12 -31.30
C VAL A 161 6.62 12.60 -31.64
N PRO A 162 6.70 13.54 -30.68
CA PRO A 162 6.64 14.95 -31.00
C PRO A 162 8.02 15.33 -31.52
N GLY A 163 8.21 15.15 -32.82
CA GLY A 163 9.47 15.38 -33.52
C GLY A 163 9.32 16.36 -34.67
N ARG A 164 9.73 17.60 -34.40
CA ARG A 164 10.08 18.70 -35.33
C ARG A 164 8.94 19.50 -35.95
N ALA A 165 8.81 20.72 -35.40
CA ALA A 165 8.35 21.88 -36.12
C ALA A 165 9.20 22.14 -37.38
N GLY A 166 8.51 22.52 -38.46
CA GLY A 166 9.06 23.28 -39.58
C GLY A 166 9.41 22.48 -40.83
N LEU A 167 8.49 22.42 -41.79
CA LEU A 167 8.64 22.95 -43.15
C LEU A 167 7.30 22.77 -43.87
N GLY A 168 6.82 23.86 -44.49
CA GLY A 168 5.44 24.02 -44.90
C GLY A 168 4.99 23.10 -46.03
N GLU A 169 3.69 22.80 -46.01
CA GLU A 169 2.93 22.61 -47.23
C GLU A 169 1.50 23.12 -46.99
N GLU A 170 1.16 24.11 -47.80
CA GLU A 170 -0.13 24.79 -47.89
C GLU A 170 -1.06 23.95 -48.80
N ARG A 171 -2.39 24.13 -48.65
CA ARG A 171 -3.50 23.60 -49.49
C ARG A 171 -3.98 22.17 -49.14
N GLU A 172 -5.26 21.86 -48.92
CA GLU A 172 -6.54 22.43 -49.37
C GLU A 172 -7.64 22.27 -48.32
N ALA A 173 -8.53 23.26 -48.19
CA ALA A 173 -9.80 23.14 -47.46
C ALA A 173 -10.91 22.67 -48.41
N PRO A 174 -11.77 21.70 -48.06
CA PRO A 174 -12.87 21.27 -48.94
C PRO A 174 -13.98 22.32 -49.02
N ILE A 175 -14.20 22.83 -50.23
CA ILE A 175 -15.34 23.65 -50.61
C ILE A 175 -16.61 22.78 -50.61
N ILE A 176 -17.46 22.94 -49.59
CA ILE A 176 -18.90 22.63 -49.70
C ILE A 176 -19.63 23.93 -49.43
N SER A 177 -19.81 24.69 -50.50
CA SER A 177 -20.53 25.93 -50.53
C SER A 177 -21.98 25.72 -50.98
N LEU A 178 -22.84 26.61 -50.48
CA LEU A 178 -24.01 27.15 -51.19
C LEU A 178 -25.20 26.21 -51.44
N ARG A 179 -26.03 26.01 -50.40
CA ARG A 179 -27.46 25.72 -50.61
C ARG A 179 -28.36 26.20 -49.47
N ALA A 180 -28.30 27.48 -49.11
CA ALA A 180 -29.34 28.11 -48.28
C ALA A 180 -29.29 29.64 -48.35
N SER A 181 -29.50 30.23 -49.52
CA SER A 181 -30.00 31.61 -49.65
C SER A 181 -30.34 31.87 -51.12
N THR A 182 -31.32 32.73 -51.39
CA THR A 182 -31.87 33.09 -52.71
C THR A 182 -32.92 32.14 -53.29
N ALA A 183 -33.99 31.91 -52.52
CA ALA A 183 -35.33 31.69 -53.10
C ALA A 183 -36.16 32.95 -52.84
N SER A 184 -35.94 34.00 -53.63
CA SER A 184 -36.94 35.03 -53.90
C SER A 184 -36.43 35.96 -55.00
N VAL A 185 -37.38 36.44 -55.80
CA VAL A 185 -37.32 37.64 -56.66
C VAL A 185 -37.03 37.40 -58.16
N SER A 186 -38.16 37.33 -58.89
CA SER A 186 -38.49 37.99 -60.17
C SER A 186 -37.93 37.50 -61.52
N GLN A 187 -38.86 36.99 -62.34
CA GLN A 187 -38.92 37.07 -63.83
C GLN A 187 -38.84 38.55 -64.34
N PRO A 188 -38.79 38.90 -65.65
CA PRO A 188 -38.98 38.11 -66.90
C PRO A 188 -38.00 38.44 -68.06
N ARG A 189 -38.16 37.75 -69.21
CA ARG A 189 -38.40 38.28 -70.58
C ARG A 189 -37.72 37.44 -71.67
N THR A 190 -38.53 36.62 -72.33
CA THR A 190 -38.21 35.94 -73.59
C THR A 190 -38.33 36.94 -74.75
N GLN A 191 -37.22 37.26 -75.40
CA GLN A 191 -37.17 37.67 -76.83
C GLN A 191 -37.04 36.37 -77.64
N GLN A 192 -38.04 35.99 -78.44
CA GLN A 192 -38.29 36.45 -79.81
C GLN A 192 -37.31 35.83 -80.82
N VAL A 193 -37.72 34.72 -81.45
CA VAL A 193 -37.24 34.27 -82.76
C VAL A 193 -38.41 33.58 -83.48
N ALA A 194 -38.80 34.11 -84.65
CA ALA A 194 -39.75 33.54 -85.61
C ALA A 194 -39.04 32.49 -86.50
N PRO A 195 -39.76 31.65 -87.28
CA PRO A 195 -40.16 32.08 -88.63
C PRO A 195 -41.52 31.54 -89.14
N ASP A 196 -41.94 32.18 -90.25
CA ASP A 196 -43.00 31.93 -91.24
C ASP A 196 -44.49 32.01 -90.83
#